data_AF-A0A0G0Q8V7-F1
#
_entry.id   AF-A0A0G0Q8V7-F1
#
_cell.length_a   1.000
_cell.length_b   1.000
_cell.length_c   1.000
_cell.angle_alpha   90.00
_cell.angle_beta   90.00
_cell.angle_gamma   90.00
#
_symmetry.space_group_name_H-M   'P 1'
#
loop_
_entity.id
_entity.type
_entity.pdbx_description
1 polymer ?
#
loop_
_entity_poly.entity_id
_entity_poly.type
_entity_poly.pdbx_seq_one_letter_code
_entity_poly.pdbx_strand_id
1 'polypeptide(L)'
;MKKALILQGWYQKPDKHWYPWLKKELEKRGYEVYLPDDDLTVPEHKLFWQSKINHSKIKQNVKEIYCISSDNDPYTTAVVTEQMSKRLSGKFILLKGKGHFTEKFGVTKIPELLKYS
;
A
#
# COMPACT_ATOMS: atom_id res chain seq x y z
N MET A 1 -3.17 21.37 6.24
CA MET A 1 -3.98 20.13 6.38
C MET A 1 -3.20 18.98 5.77
N LYS A 2 -3.06 17.85 6.46
CA LYS A 2 -2.36 16.67 5.92
C LYS A 2 -3.33 15.89 5.02
N LYS A 3 -2.84 15.30 3.93
CA LYS A 3 -3.63 14.46 3.03
C LYS A 3 -3.04 13.06 2.94
N ALA A 4 -3.90 12.04 2.85
CA ALA A 4 -3.48 10.66 2.61
C ALA A 4 -4.29 10.08 1.46
N LEU A 5 -3.65 9.26 0.62
CA LEU A 5 -4.29 8.46 -0.39
C LEU A 5 -4.03 6.99 -0.08
N ILE A 6 -5.09 6.19 0.01
CA ILE A 6 -5.01 4.73 0.17
C ILE A 6 -5.49 4.10 -1.13
N LEU A 7 -4.61 3.34 -1.80
CA LEU A 7 -4.95 2.60 -3.01
C LEU A 7 -5.06 1.12 -2.68
N GLN A 8 -6.17 0.50 -3.07
CA GLN A 8 -6.47 -0.90 -2.78
C GLN A 8 -5.81 -1.87 -3.75
N GLY A 9 -5.70 -3.13 -3.32
CA GLY A 9 -5.20 -4.22 -4.16
C GLY A 9 -6.20 -4.67 -5.22
N TRP A 10 -5.79 -5.60 -6.07
CA TRP A 10 -6.62 -6.12 -7.15
C TRP A 10 -7.95 -6.70 -6.65
N TYR A 11 -9.04 -6.32 -7.32
CA TYR A 11 -10.41 -6.76 -7.04
C TYR A 11 -10.87 -6.53 -5.60
N GLN A 12 -10.20 -5.64 -4.85
CA GLN A 12 -10.62 -5.26 -3.51
C GLN A 12 -11.54 -4.05 -3.55
N LYS A 13 -12.26 -3.84 -2.44
CA LYS A 13 -13.10 -2.67 -2.19
C LYS A 13 -12.56 -1.88 -0.98
N PRO A 14 -12.89 -0.59 -0.84
CA PRO A 14 -12.47 0.25 0.28
C PRO A 14 -12.86 -0.27 1.65
N ASP A 15 -13.94 -1.04 1.71
CA ASP A 15 -14.50 -1.59 2.95
C ASP A 15 -13.78 -2.86 3.44
N LYS A 16 -12.69 -3.28 2.76
CA LYS A 16 -11.99 -4.54 3.04
C LYS A 16 -10.69 -4.40 3.82
N HIS A 17 -10.29 -5.50 4.42
CA HIS A 17 -8.98 -5.70 5.02
C HIS A 17 -8.67 -4.64 6.08
N TRP A 18 -7.57 -3.91 5.89
CA TRP A 18 -7.08 -2.87 6.80
C TRP A 18 -7.39 -1.46 6.32
N TYR A 19 -7.99 -1.27 5.14
CA TYR A 19 -8.23 0.06 4.57
C TYR A 19 -9.18 0.90 5.44
N PRO A 20 -10.34 0.40 5.91
CA PRO A 20 -11.25 1.18 6.76
C PRO A 20 -10.62 1.54 8.10
N TRP A 21 -9.86 0.62 8.69
CA TRP A 21 -9.17 0.86 9.94
C TRP A 21 -8.09 1.94 9.77
N LEU A 22 -7.25 1.82 8.74
CA LEU A 22 -6.20 2.81 8.49
C LEU A 22 -6.79 4.19 8.22
N LYS A 23 -7.85 4.27 7.41
CA LYS A 23 -8.58 5.52 7.15
C LYS A 23 -8.99 6.19 8.46
N LYS A 24 -9.67 5.46 9.36
CA LYS A 24 -10.11 5.99 10.65
C LYS A 24 -8.94 6.48 11.52
N GLU A 25 -7.84 5.73 11.56
CA GLU A 25 -6.67 6.11 12.38
C GLU A 25 -5.92 7.33 11.81
N LEU A 26 -5.87 7.48 10.49
CA LEU A 26 -5.31 8.67 9.84
C LEU A 26 -6.21 9.90 10.05
N GLU A 27 -7.53 9.75 9.95
CA GLU A 27 -8.49 10.82 10.20
C GLU A 27 -8.37 11.36 11.64
N LYS A 28 -8.24 10.46 12.63
CA LYS A 28 -7.95 10.85 14.04
C LYS A 28 -6.66 11.64 14.20
N ARG A 29 -5.70 11.48 13.28
CA ARG A 29 -4.41 12.20 13.26
C ARG A 29 -4.47 13.50 12.43
N GLY A 30 -5.66 13.92 12.01
CA GLY A 30 -5.88 15.18 11.27
C GLY A 30 -5.56 15.08 9.78
N TYR A 31 -5.58 13.87 9.20
CA TYR A 31 -5.51 13.68 7.76
C TYR A 31 -6.89 13.79 7.11
N GLU A 32 -6.94 14.49 5.97
CA GLU A 32 -7.96 14.26 4.95
C GLU A 32 -7.57 12.99 4.18
N VAL A 33 -8.38 11.92 4.28
CA VAL A 33 -8.05 10.63 3.68
C VAL A 33 -8.91 10.39 2.44
N TYR A 34 -8.25 10.23 1.30
CA TYR A 34 -8.84 9.78 0.06
C TYR A 34 -8.65 8.26 -0.09
N LEU A 35 -9.76 7.52 -0.12
CA LEU A 35 -9.81 6.07 -0.33
C LEU A 35 -10.87 5.81 -1.41
N PRO A 36 -10.50 5.82 -2.70
CA PRO A 36 -11.44 5.67 -3.79
C PRO A 36 -12.03 4.24 -3.84
N ASP A 37 -13.34 4.14 -4.08
CA ASP A 37 -14.08 2.88 -4.28
C ASP A 37 -13.90 2.32 -5.69
N ASP A 38 -13.83 3.23 -6.67
CA ASP A 38 -13.77 2.89 -8.08
C ASP A 38 -12.75 3.77 -8.81
N ASP A 39 -11.62 3.15 -9.17
CA ASP A 39 -10.73 3.50 -10.27
C ASP A 39 -9.71 2.35 -10.48
N LEU A 40 -10.12 1.08 -10.43
CA LEU A 40 -9.22 -0.03 -10.82
C LEU A 40 -9.92 -1.12 -11.66
N THR A 41 -11.21 -0.94 -11.98
CA THR A 41 -12.07 -2.03 -12.49
C THR A 41 -12.88 -1.70 -13.74
N VAL A 42 -12.60 -0.58 -14.41
CA VAL A 42 -13.08 -0.34 -15.78
C VAL A 42 -12.13 -0.98 -16.81
N PRO A 43 -12.59 -1.37 -18.01
CA PRO A 43 -11.75 -1.91 -19.08
C PRO A 43 -10.54 -1.02 -19.46
N GLU A 44 -10.52 0.27 -19.07
CA GLU A 44 -9.34 1.13 -19.20
C GLU A 44 -8.14 0.72 -18.29
N HIS A 45 -8.30 -0.22 -17.34
CA HIS A 45 -7.22 -0.80 -16.52
C HIS A 45 -6.53 -2.04 -17.15
N LYS A 46 -6.73 -2.29 -18.44
CA LYS A 46 -6.28 -3.53 -19.12
C LYS A 46 -4.78 -3.84 -19.03
N LEU A 47 -3.93 -2.85 -18.72
CA LEU A 47 -2.47 -2.90 -18.65
C LEU A 47 -2.03 -1.78 -17.69
N PHE A 48 -2.11 -1.96 -16.36
CA PHE A 48 -1.92 -0.90 -15.33
C PHE A 48 -0.75 0.08 -15.57
N TRP A 49 0.26 -0.33 -16.33
CA TRP A 49 1.33 0.52 -16.80
C TRP A 49 1.69 0.13 -18.24
N GLN A 50 1.11 0.80 -19.25
CA GLN A 50 1.58 0.65 -20.64
C GLN A 50 3.03 1.15 -20.82
N SER A 51 3.52 1.94 -19.87
CA SER A 51 4.87 2.47 -19.80
C SER A 51 5.50 2.13 -18.45
N LYS A 52 6.82 1.88 -18.41
CA LYS A 52 7.51 1.56 -17.15
C LYS A 52 7.28 2.64 -16.09
N ILE A 53 7.07 2.22 -14.84
CA ILE A 53 7.01 3.12 -13.69
C ILE A 53 8.25 4.03 -13.66
N ASN A 54 8.03 5.34 -13.65
CA ASN A 54 9.12 6.31 -13.59
C ASN A 54 9.57 6.51 -12.13
N HIS A 55 10.48 5.64 -11.68
CA HIS A 55 11.03 5.70 -10.32
C HIS A 55 11.69 7.05 -10.00
N SER A 56 12.34 7.71 -10.97
CA SER A 56 12.97 9.03 -10.76
C SER A 56 11.93 10.10 -10.44
N LYS A 57 10.81 10.12 -11.18
CA LYS A 57 9.72 11.07 -10.92
C LYS A 57 9.07 10.81 -9.55
N ILE A 58 8.88 9.54 -9.17
CA ILE A 58 8.38 9.20 -7.84
C ILE A 58 9.33 9.74 -6.76
N LYS A 59 10.64 9.44 -6.86
CA LYS A 59 11.64 9.90 -5.90
C LYS A 59 11.71 11.43 -5.76
N GLN A 60 11.48 12.17 -6.84
CA GLN A 60 11.47 13.63 -6.82
C GLN A 60 10.22 14.22 -6.15
N ASN A 61 9.10 13.49 -6.15
CA ASN A 61 7.81 14.00 -5.69
C ASN A 61 7.33 13.37 -4.37
N VAL A 62 7.95 12.28 -3.93
CA VAL A 62 7.58 11.56 -2.71
C VAL A 62 8.75 11.59 -1.73
N LYS A 63 8.56 12.33 -0.63
CA LYS A 63 9.61 12.58 0.38
C LYS A 63 10.10 11.31 1.06
N GLU A 64 9.19 10.40 1.39
CA GLU A 64 9.52 9.13 2.02
C GLU A 64 8.70 8.01 1.40
N ILE A 65 9.38 6.91 1.09
CA ILE A 65 8.79 5.74 0.47
C ILE A 65 9.06 4.55 1.39
N TYR A 66 8.00 3.82 1.72
CA TYR A 66 8.04 2.64 2.56
C TYR A 66 7.47 1.46 1.77
N CYS A 67 8.26 0.39 1.63
CA CYS A 67 7.85 -0.83 0.95
C CYS A 67 7.74 -1.94 2.00
N ILE A 68 6.52 -2.46 2.19
CA ILE A 68 6.21 -3.40 3.27
C ILE A 68 5.91 -4.77 2.66
N SER A 69 6.43 -5.83 3.28
CA SER A 69 6.17 -7.22 2.89
C SER A 69 5.93 -8.10 4.11
N SER A 70 5.33 -9.27 3.89
CA SER A 70 5.21 -10.33 4.89
C SER A 70 6.18 -11.47 4.59
N ASP A 71 6.77 -12.06 5.63
CA ASP A 71 7.70 -13.20 5.47
C ASP A 71 7.03 -14.50 5.02
N ASN A 72 5.70 -14.59 5.12
CA ASN A 72 4.91 -15.76 4.78
C ASN A 72 3.79 -15.46 3.74
N ASP A 73 3.97 -14.44 2.90
CA ASP A 73 3.05 -14.16 1.79
C ASP A 73 3.11 -15.29 0.73
N PRO A 74 1.99 -15.98 0.43
CA PRO A 74 2.01 -17.10 -0.51
C PRO A 74 1.94 -16.68 -1.99
N TYR A 75 1.75 -15.38 -2.28
CA TYR A 75 1.60 -14.89 -3.66
C TYR A 75 2.82 -14.08 -4.15
N THR A 76 3.60 -13.50 -3.25
CA THR A 76 4.82 -12.76 -3.60
C THR A 76 5.90 -12.93 -2.52
N THR A 77 7.17 -12.77 -2.89
CA THR A 77 8.28 -12.91 -1.94
C THR A 77 8.73 -11.54 -1.42
N ALA A 78 9.24 -11.53 -0.18
CA ALA A 78 9.88 -10.36 0.43
C ALA A 78 11.00 -9.76 -0.44
N VAL A 79 11.71 -10.59 -1.21
CA VAL A 79 12.79 -10.18 -2.12
C VAL A 79 12.27 -9.24 -3.20
N VAL A 80 11.08 -9.49 -3.76
CA VAL A 80 10.50 -8.62 -4.80
C VAL A 80 10.24 -7.22 -4.24
N THR A 81 9.68 -7.13 -3.04
CA THR A 81 9.41 -5.87 -2.37
C THR A 81 10.70 -5.15 -1.96
N GLU A 82 11.71 -5.89 -1.49
CA GLU A 82 13.03 -5.33 -1.15
C GLU A 82 13.73 -4.75 -2.39
N GLN A 83 13.68 -5.44 -3.53
CA GLN A 83 14.21 -4.90 -4.78
C GLN A 83 13.46 -3.64 -5.24
N MET A 84 12.15 -3.58 -5.01
CA MET A 84 11.37 -2.37 -5.29
C MET A 84 11.79 -1.20 -4.40
N SER A 85 12.02 -1.44 -3.11
CA SER A 85 12.49 -0.40 -2.19
C SER A 85 13.84 0.16 -2.65
N LYS A 86 14.76 -0.71 -3.08
CA LYS A 86 16.07 -0.30 -3.63
C LYS A 86 15.91 0.59 -4.87
N ARG A 87 15.03 0.22 -5.81
CA ARG A 87 14.74 1.03 -7.03
C ARG A 87 14.14 2.41 -6.71
N LEU A 88 13.31 2.46 -5.67
CA LEU A 88 12.65 3.69 -5.21
C LEU A 88 13.50 4.49 -4.21
N SER A 89 14.69 4.04 -3.82
CA SER A 89 15.44 4.63 -2.70
C SER A 89 14.60 4.75 -1.43
N GLY A 90 13.69 3.78 -1.23
CA GLY A 90 12.77 3.69 -0.10
C GLY A 90 13.26 2.76 1.00
N LYS A 91 12.53 2.73 2.10
CA LYS A 91 12.78 1.89 3.27
C LYS A 91 12.01 0.57 3.13
N PHE A 92 12.69 -0.56 3.27
CA PHE A 92 12.06 -1.88 3.29
C PHE A 92 11.65 -2.26 4.71
N ILE A 93 10.46 -2.81 4.87
CA ILE A 93 9.90 -3.27 6.14
C ILE A 93 9.37 -4.69 5.95
N LEU A 94 9.86 -5.62 6.76
CA LEU A 94 9.38 -6.99 6.79
C LEU A 94 8.56 -7.24 8.05
N LEU A 95 7.31 -7.67 7.88
CA LEU A 95 6.43 -8.06 8.96
C LEU A 95 6.31 -9.59 8.98
N LYS A 96 6.22 -10.17 10.18
CA LYS A 96 6.13 -11.63 10.34
C LYS A 96 4.68 -12.08 10.35
N GLY A 97 4.37 -13.16 9.63
CA GLY A 97 3.12 -13.89 9.77
C GLY A 97 1.86 -13.18 9.27
N LYS A 98 1.98 -12.17 8.40
CA LYS A 98 0.84 -11.34 7.92
C LYS A 98 0.20 -11.85 6.62
N GLY A 99 0.70 -12.94 6.05
CA GLY A 99 0.26 -13.47 4.76
C GLY A 99 0.26 -12.36 3.69
N HIS A 100 -0.81 -12.28 2.90
CA HIS A 100 -0.97 -11.23 1.89
C HIS A 100 -1.61 -9.94 2.41
N PHE A 101 -1.54 -9.65 3.72
CA PHE A 101 -2.21 -8.50 4.35
C PHE A 101 -3.72 -8.42 4.08
N THR A 102 -4.38 -9.57 3.98
CA THR A 102 -5.82 -9.65 3.76
C THR A 102 -6.54 -10.29 4.94
N GLU A 103 -7.85 -10.12 5.00
CA GLU A 103 -8.73 -10.79 5.97
C GLU A 103 -8.60 -12.32 5.93
N LYS A 104 -8.28 -12.90 4.77
CA LYS A 104 -8.01 -14.35 4.63
C LYS A 104 -6.89 -14.82 5.56
N PHE A 105 -5.93 -13.95 5.89
CA PHE A 105 -4.84 -14.23 6.82
C PHE A 105 -5.06 -13.57 8.19
N GLY A 106 -6.29 -13.18 8.51
CA GLY A 106 -6.65 -12.55 9.79
C GLY A 106 -6.20 -11.09 9.91
N VAL A 107 -5.81 -10.45 8.81
CA VAL A 107 -5.30 -9.06 8.83
C VAL A 107 -6.41 -8.08 8.52
N THR A 108 -6.95 -7.46 9.56
CA THR A 108 -7.90 -6.33 9.48
C THR A 108 -7.28 -5.00 9.95
N LYS A 109 -6.04 -5.05 10.45
CA LYS A 109 -5.30 -3.89 10.98
C LYS A 109 -3.80 -4.09 10.73
N ILE A 110 -3.11 -2.99 10.45
CA ILE A 110 -1.63 -2.95 10.38
C ILE A 110 -1.13 -1.76 11.20
N PRO A 111 -1.11 -1.86 12.55
CA PRO A 111 -0.67 -0.79 13.45
C PRO A 111 0.70 -0.20 13.12
N GLU A 112 1.58 -1.00 12.53
CA GLU A 112 2.92 -0.62 12.11
C GLU A 112 2.93 0.53 11.09
N LEU A 113 1.88 0.67 10.28
CA LEU A 113 1.72 1.78 9.33
C LEU A 113 1.66 3.15 10.01
N LEU A 114 1.12 3.20 11.24
CA LEU A 114 0.94 4.46 11.97
C LEU A 114 2.25 5.07 12.47
N LYS A 115 3.37 4.35 12.37
CA LYS A 115 4.71 4.88 12.65
C LYS A 115 5.17 5.90 11.59
N TYR A 116 4.48 5.94 10.45
CA TYR A 116 4.86 6.73 9.27
C TYR A 116 3.84 7.84 8.93
N SER A 117 2.91 8.14 9.84
CA SER A 117 1.80 9.11 9.68
C SER A 117 1.64 10.06 10.87
#